data_AF-A0A1X9SS68-F1
#
_entry.id   AF-A0A1X9SS68-F1
#
_cell.length_a   1.000
_cell.length_b   1.000
_cell.length_c   1.000
_cell.angle_alpha   90.00
_cell.angle_beta   90.00
_cell.angle_gamma   90.00
#
_symmetry.space_group_name_H-M   'P 1'
#
loop_
_entity.id
_entity.type
_entity.pdbx_description
1 polymer ?
#
loop_
_entity_poly.entity_id
_entity_poly.type
_entity_poly.pdbx_seq_one_letter_code
_entity_poly.pdbx_strand_id
1 'polypeptide(L)'
;MDLIKWSLDAIRSSSKELSWMEERRLEWAPLLASRLRYLIDGAPFIVICDEDRDWFENYFLRSINRKGSHRPILPFISLKSLYPRLNDINSKEEISLLDDMLSIAFPNGFVYFYIGKSSSKLCAIAKNRTSSYMWLFDEQAENSFYLSSTDENLDFKLLSMFRLFDRTIDAVLFGQVEL
;
A
#
# COMPACT_ATOMS: atom_id res chain seq x y z
N MET A 1 17.37 -14.82 -34.14
CA MET A 1 16.23 -13.88 -33.96
C MET A 1 16.85 -12.49 -33.87
N ASP A 2 16.45 -11.55 -34.72
CA ASP A 2 16.98 -10.17 -34.69
C ASP A 2 16.30 -9.37 -33.56
N LEU A 3 17.00 -8.36 -33.03
CA LEU A 3 16.59 -7.52 -31.90
C LEU A 3 15.20 -6.92 -32.12
N ILE A 4 14.90 -6.45 -33.34
CA ILE A 4 13.59 -5.87 -33.67
C ILE A 4 12.47 -6.91 -33.48
N LYS A 5 12.69 -8.13 -33.95
CA LYS A 5 11.71 -9.22 -33.85
C LYS A 5 11.55 -9.69 -32.40
N TRP A 6 12.65 -9.82 -31.67
CA TRP A 6 12.63 -10.17 -30.25
C TRP A 6 11.91 -9.10 -29.42
N SER A 7 12.22 -7.81 -29.62
CA SER A 7 11.59 -6.70 -28.90
C SER A 7 10.09 -6.63 -29.17
N LEU A 8 9.65 -6.86 -30.42
CA LEU A 8 8.24 -6.85 -30.78
C LEU A 8 7.46 -8.02 -30.15
N ASP A 9 8.08 -9.20 -30.06
CA ASP A 9 7.51 -10.36 -29.37
C ASP A 9 7.48 -10.15 -27.85
N ALA A 10 8.53 -9.57 -27.27
CA ALA A 10 8.60 -9.20 -25.86
C ALA A 10 7.50 -8.19 -25.47
N ILE A 11 7.33 -7.11 -26.25
CA ILE A 11 6.30 -6.08 -26.02
C ILE A 11 4.87 -6.68 -26.06
N ARG A 12 4.62 -7.62 -26.98
CA ARG A 12 3.30 -8.28 -27.10
C ARG A 12 2.99 -9.20 -25.92
N SER A 13 4.01 -9.83 -25.34
CA SER A 13 3.83 -10.68 -24.16
C SER A 13 3.53 -9.87 -22.88
N SER A 14 3.99 -8.63 -22.78
CA SER A 14 3.83 -7.79 -21.58
C SER A 14 2.46 -7.13 -21.40
N SER A 15 1.53 -7.20 -22.36
CA SER A 15 0.28 -6.41 -22.36
C SER A 15 -0.87 -6.97 -21.49
N LYS A 16 -0.61 -7.89 -20.55
CA LYS A 16 -1.61 -8.47 -19.63
C LYS A 16 -1.46 -7.96 -18.20
N GLU A 17 -1.51 -6.64 -18.03
CA GLU A 17 -1.03 -6.00 -16.79
C GLU A 17 -1.76 -6.39 -15.49
N LEU A 18 -3.01 -6.86 -15.59
CA LEU A 18 -3.87 -7.17 -14.44
C LEU A 18 -4.40 -8.61 -14.41
N SER A 19 -4.00 -9.48 -15.34
CA SER A 19 -4.53 -10.86 -15.36
C SER A 19 -4.23 -11.61 -14.06
N TRP A 20 -3.08 -11.34 -13.45
CA TRP A 20 -2.70 -11.94 -12.16
C TRP A 20 -3.56 -11.44 -10.98
N MET A 21 -4.14 -10.23 -11.07
CA MET A 21 -5.05 -9.70 -10.05
C MET A 21 -6.45 -10.30 -10.18
N GLU A 22 -6.88 -10.67 -11.40
CA GLU A 22 -8.16 -11.33 -11.63
C GLU A 22 -8.26 -12.65 -10.86
N GLU A 23 -7.17 -13.43 -10.87
CA GLU A 23 -7.06 -14.70 -10.12
C GLU A 23 -7.15 -14.49 -8.60
N ARG A 24 -6.66 -13.35 -8.10
CA ARG A 24 -6.57 -13.02 -6.67
C ARG A 24 -7.64 -12.05 -6.18
N ARG A 25 -8.67 -11.78 -6.98
CA ARG A 25 -9.73 -10.81 -6.66
C ARG A 25 -10.47 -11.12 -5.35
N LEU A 26 -10.62 -12.40 -5.01
CA LEU A 26 -11.31 -12.85 -3.80
C LEU A 26 -10.50 -12.58 -2.52
N GLU A 27 -9.19 -12.46 -2.63
CA GLU A 27 -8.32 -12.02 -1.53
C GLU A 27 -8.30 -10.49 -1.44
N TRP A 28 -8.15 -9.84 -2.60
CA TRP A 28 -7.97 -8.39 -2.71
C TRP A 28 -9.21 -7.59 -2.29
N ALA A 29 -10.37 -7.91 -2.86
CA ALA A 29 -11.58 -7.10 -2.72
C ALA A 29 -12.07 -6.96 -1.27
N PRO A 30 -12.29 -8.04 -0.50
CA PRO A 30 -12.77 -7.91 0.87
C PRO A 30 -11.75 -7.22 1.79
N LEU A 31 -10.46 -7.50 1.59
CA LEU A 31 -9.40 -6.86 2.35
C LEU A 31 -9.41 -5.35 2.12
N LEU A 32 -9.44 -4.92 0.86
CA LEU A 32 -9.47 -3.50 0.52
C LEU A 32 -10.77 -2.84 1.00
N ALA A 33 -11.93 -3.45 0.79
CA ALA A 33 -13.22 -2.89 1.17
C ALA A 33 -13.29 -2.58 2.67
N SER A 34 -12.83 -3.51 3.51
CA SER A 34 -12.79 -3.34 4.96
C SER A 34 -11.91 -2.17 5.41
N ARG A 35 -10.91 -1.78 4.61
CA ARG A 35 -9.98 -0.69 4.91
C ARG A 35 -10.41 0.63 4.30
N LEU A 36 -10.97 0.62 3.09
CA LEU A 36 -11.51 1.83 2.47
C LEU A 36 -12.59 2.49 3.31
N ARG A 37 -13.36 1.73 4.10
CA ARG A 37 -14.33 2.32 5.01
C ARG A 37 -13.70 3.34 5.98
N TYR A 38 -12.52 3.04 6.54
CA TYR A 38 -11.76 3.99 7.36
C TYR A 38 -11.38 5.24 6.58
N LEU A 39 -10.98 5.11 5.31
CA LEU A 39 -10.64 6.26 4.46
C LEU A 39 -11.87 7.14 4.20
N ILE A 40 -13.02 6.53 3.92
CA ILE A 40 -14.30 7.23 3.69
C ILE A 40 -14.77 7.94 4.97
N ASP A 41 -14.57 7.32 6.14
CA ASP A 41 -14.85 7.90 7.45
C ASP A 41 -13.81 8.98 7.86
N GLY A 42 -12.82 9.26 7.01
CA GLY A 42 -11.86 10.36 7.18
C GLY A 42 -10.58 9.98 7.95
N ALA A 43 -10.37 8.71 8.27
CA ALA A 43 -9.17 8.27 8.96
C ALA A 43 -7.94 8.31 8.02
N PRO A 44 -6.80 8.84 8.50
CA PRO A 44 -5.58 8.87 7.72
C PRO A 44 -4.96 7.49 7.56
N PHE A 45 -4.34 7.29 6.40
CA PHE A 45 -3.50 6.13 6.09
C PHE A 45 -2.05 6.54 6.26
N ILE A 46 -1.42 6.01 7.30
CA ILE A 46 -0.02 6.24 7.64
C ILE A 46 0.83 5.24 6.85
N VAL A 47 1.42 5.72 5.76
CA VAL A 47 2.18 4.92 4.80
C VAL A 47 3.57 4.62 5.35
N ILE A 48 3.95 3.35 5.26
CA ILE A 48 5.24 2.81 5.67
C ILE A 48 5.73 1.88 4.56
N CYS A 49 6.87 2.17 3.96
CA CYS A 49 7.57 1.21 3.11
C CYS A 49 8.86 0.74 3.77
N ASP A 50 9.26 -0.50 3.48
CA ASP A 50 10.63 -0.90 3.72
C ASP A 50 11.61 -0.14 2.81
N GLU A 51 12.89 -0.26 3.12
CA GLU A 51 13.98 0.51 2.52
C GLU A 51 14.09 0.26 1.01
N ASP A 52 13.84 -0.98 0.57
CA ASP A 52 13.84 -1.35 -0.84
C ASP A 52 12.66 -0.70 -1.62
N ARG A 53 11.57 -0.33 -0.94
CA ARG A 53 10.35 0.25 -1.52
C ARG A 53 10.19 1.74 -1.23
N ASP A 54 11.25 2.43 -0.85
CA ASP A 54 11.27 3.91 -0.70
C ASP A 54 10.82 4.64 -1.96
N TRP A 55 11.24 4.14 -3.13
CA TRP A 55 10.81 4.68 -4.42
C TRP A 55 9.30 4.60 -4.60
N PHE A 56 8.69 3.51 -4.11
CA PHE A 56 7.27 3.25 -4.24
C PHE A 56 6.46 4.10 -3.26
N GLU A 57 6.97 4.35 -2.05
CA GLU A 57 6.38 5.29 -1.09
C GLU A 57 6.22 6.69 -1.73
N ASN A 58 7.32 7.19 -2.32
CA ASN A 58 7.33 8.49 -2.99
C ASN A 58 6.41 8.51 -4.23
N TYR A 59 6.41 7.44 -5.03
CA TYR A 59 5.49 7.29 -6.16
C TYR A 59 4.03 7.32 -5.69
N PHE A 60 3.69 6.53 -4.67
CA PHE A 60 2.35 6.40 -4.11
C PHE A 60 1.83 7.76 -3.64
N LEU A 61 2.58 8.45 -2.76
CA LEU A 61 2.15 9.71 -2.15
C LEU A 61 1.99 10.84 -3.17
N ARG A 62 2.85 10.89 -4.19
CA ARG A 62 2.73 11.87 -5.29
C ARG A 62 1.58 11.56 -6.24
N SER A 63 1.26 10.28 -6.42
CA SER A 63 0.27 9.84 -7.39
C SER A 63 -1.15 9.87 -6.82
N ILE A 64 -1.33 9.48 -5.56
CA ILE A 64 -2.65 9.39 -4.91
C ILE A 64 -3.32 10.77 -4.78
N ASN A 65 -2.55 11.85 -4.63
CA ASN A 65 -3.07 13.22 -4.59
C ASN A 65 -2.60 14.04 -5.80
N ARG A 66 -2.51 13.41 -6.98
CA ARG A 66 -2.09 14.08 -8.21
C ARG A 66 -3.01 15.25 -8.57
N LYS A 67 -2.42 16.30 -9.16
CA LYS A 67 -3.16 17.47 -9.66
C LYS A 67 -4.16 17.05 -10.76
N GLY A 68 -5.31 17.72 -10.80
CA GLY A 68 -6.35 17.47 -11.80
C GLY A 68 -7.26 16.28 -11.51
N SER A 69 -7.15 15.66 -10.33
CA SER A 69 -8.17 14.73 -9.84
C SER A 69 -9.46 15.48 -9.49
N HIS A 70 -10.61 14.89 -9.80
CA HIS A 70 -11.92 15.43 -9.45
C HIS A 70 -12.35 15.08 -8.01
N ARG A 71 -11.52 14.30 -7.28
CA ARG A 71 -11.79 13.87 -5.91
C ARG A 71 -11.12 14.78 -4.87
N PRO A 72 -11.57 14.76 -3.60
CA PRO A 72 -10.90 15.46 -2.50
C PRO A 72 -9.45 15.01 -2.28
N ILE A 73 -8.68 15.82 -1.56
CA ILE A 73 -7.35 15.40 -1.09
C ILE A 73 -7.54 14.28 -0.06
N LEU A 74 -6.84 13.17 -0.27
CA LEU A 74 -6.92 11.99 0.58
C LEU A 74 -5.83 12.00 1.65
N PRO A 75 -6.12 11.58 2.90
CA PRO A 75 -5.21 11.67 4.02
C PRO A 75 -4.16 10.53 4.05
N PHE A 76 -3.34 10.40 3.01
CA PHE A 76 -2.19 9.50 2.99
C PHE A 76 -0.93 10.26 3.43
N ILE A 77 -0.27 9.78 4.49
CA ILE A 77 0.82 10.49 5.16
C ILE A 77 2.00 9.54 5.35
N SER A 78 3.21 9.93 4.96
CA SER A 78 4.43 9.17 5.24
C SER A 78 4.73 9.17 6.74
N LEU A 79 4.92 7.98 7.33
CA LEU A 79 5.37 7.87 8.73
C LEU A 79 6.75 8.50 8.95
N LYS A 80 7.66 8.34 7.96
CA LYS A 80 9.00 8.95 8.01
C LYS A 80 8.94 10.47 8.10
N SER A 81 7.89 11.08 7.54
CA SER A 81 7.67 12.53 7.64
C SER A 81 7.11 12.96 9.00
N LEU A 82 6.31 12.11 9.64
CA LEU A 82 5.78 12.36 11.00
C LEU A 82 6.83 12.11 12.08
N TYR A 83 7.70 11.12 11.89
CA TYR A 83 8.74 10.75 12.83
C TYR A 83 10.07 10.48 12.10
N PRO A 84 10.91 11.51 11.87
CA PRO A 84 12.16 11.37 11.11
C PRO A 84 13.19 10.40 11.70
N ARG A 85 13.06 10.04 12.98
CA ARG A 85 13.90 9.05 13.67
C ARG A 85 13.32 7.64 13.62
N LEU A 86 12.51 7.32 12.61
CA LEU A 86 11.83 6.03 12.49
C LEU A 86 12.78 4.83 12.57
N ASN A 87 13.97 4.95 12.00
CA ASN A 87 14.98 3.88 11.99
C ASN A 87 15.62 3.63 13.37
N ASP A 88 15.44 4.54 14.32
CA ASP A 88 15.95 4.41 15.69
C ASP A 88 15.01 3.54 16.56
N ILE A 89 13.79 3.25 16.10
CA ILE A 89 12.84 2.38 16.80
C ILE A 89 13.29 0.92 16.70
N ASN A 90 13.63 0.32 17.84
CA ASN A 90 14.21 -1.01 17.92
C ASN A 90 13.55 -1.90 18.99
N SER A 91 12.61 -1.39 19.79
CA SER A 91 11.88 -2.19 20.78
C SER A 91 10.36 -2.10 20.65
N LYS A 92 9.65 -3.05 21.26
CA LYS A 92 8.18 -3.04 21.30
C LYS A 92 7.63 -1.86 22.09
N GLU A 93 8.34 -1.45 23.15
CA GLU A 93 8.00 -0.30 23.97
C GLU A 93 8.06 1.00 23.14
N GLU A 94 9.10 1.17 22.32
CA GLU A 94 9.22 2.33 21.42
C GLU A 94 8.14 2.35 20.35
N ILE A 95 7.79 1.17 19.80
CA ILE A 95 6.64 1.05 18.87
C ILE A 95 5.34 1.46 19.57
N SER A 96 5.12 1.05 20.82
CA SER A 96 3.94 1.45 21.59
C SER A 96 3.89 2.96 21.80
N LEU A 97 5.02 3.58 22.15
CA LEU A 97 5.10 5.04 22.33
C LEU A 97 4.82 5.81 21.03
N LEU A 98 5.30 5.30 19.89
CA LEU A 98 4.96 5.84 18.58
C LEU A 98 3.46 5.74 18.31
N ASP A 99 2.86 4.59 18.62
CA ASP A 99 1.43 4.34 18.44
C ASP A 99 0.56 5.25 19.31
N ASP A 100 0.97 5.47 20.57
CA ASP A 100 0.34 6.39 21.50
C ASP A 100 0.39 7.83 20.96
N MET A 101 1.56 8.26 20.46
CA MET A 101 1.73 9.59 19.87
C MET A 101 0.79 9.78 18.66
N LEU A 102 0.73 8.79 17.76
CA LEU A 102 -0.17 8.84 16.61
C LEU A 102 -1.64 8.80 17.01
N SER A 103 -1.98 8.06 18.06
CA SER A 103 -3.36 8.02 18.61
C SER A 103 -3.77 9.36 19.22
N ILE A 104 -2.85 10.12 19.81
CA ILE A 104 -3.08 11.50 20.27
C ILE A 104 -3.24 12.44 19.08
N ALA A 105 -2.40 12.31 18.05
CA ALA A 105 -2.45 13.15 16.85
C ALA A 105 -3.70 12.90 15.99
N PHE A 106 -4.19 11.66 15.97
CA PHE A 106 -5.33 11.20 15.18
C PHE A 106 -6.38 10.55 16.10
N PRO A 107 -7.13 11.35 16.88
CA PRO A 107 -8.05 10.84 17.90
C PRO A 107 -9.23 10.04 17.33
N ASN A 108 -9.54 10.22 16.05
CA ASN A 108 -10.56 9.46 15.33
C ASN A 108 -10.03 8.15 14.71
N GLY A 109 -8.81 7.76 15.07
CA GLY A 109 -8.14 6.57 14.56
C GLY A 109 -7.35 6.84 13.27
N PHE A 110 -6.53 5.87 12.92
CA PHE A 110 -5.71 5.85 11.71
C PHE A 110 -5.45 4.39 11.30
N VAL A 111 -4.97 4.20 10.06
CA VAL A 111 -4.59 2.90 9.51
C VAL A 111 -3.11 2.94 9.16
N TYR A 112 -2.31 2.03 9.70
CA TYR A 112 -0.98 1.81 9.12
C TYR A 112 -1.15 1.11 7.76
N PHE A 113 -0.53 1.67 6.74
CA PHE A 113 -0.46 1.08 5.42
C PHE A 113 0.99 0.68 5.12
N TYR A 114 1.31 -0.60 5.33
CA TYR A 114 2.65 -1.13 5.15
C TYR A 114 2.83 -1.79 3.78
N ILE A 115 3.94 -1.51 3.09
CA ILE A 115 4.32 -2.16 1.84
C ILE A 115 5.79 -2.60 1.95
N GLY A 116 6.05 -3.91 1.94
CA GLY A 116 7.42 -4.42 1.99
C GLY A 116 7.56 -5.82 2.60
N LYS A 117 8.81 -6.20 2.85
CA LYS A 117 9.23 -7.47 3.44
C LYS A 117 8.76 -7.59 4.87
N SER A 118 8.33 -8.80 5.25
CA SER A 118 8.08 -9.13 6.66
C SER A 118 9.31 -9.03 7.56
N SER A 119 10.51 -9.18 6.99
CA SER A 119 11.78 -9.11 7.71
C SER A 119 12.25 -7.69 8.02
N SER A 120 11.65 -6.65 7.42
CA SER A 120 11.99 -5.26 7.77
C SER A 120 11.50 -4.95 9.18
N LYS A 121 12.31 -4.22 9.95
CA LYS A 121 11.93 -3.74 11.29
C LYS A 121 10.69 -2.87 11.26
N LEU A 122 10.49 -2.12 10.17
CA LEU A 122 9.33 -1.25 9.96
C LEU A 122 8.01 -2.05 9.85
N CYS A 123 8.07 -3.33 9.46
CA CYS A 123 6.90 -4.21 9.44
C CYS A 123 6.33 -4.43 10.85
N ALA A 124 7.19 -4.49 11.88
CA ALA A 124 6.76 -4.69 13.26
C ALA A 124 5.85 -3.56 13.76
N ILE A 125 6.04 -2.33 13.27
CA ILE A 125 5.19 -1.18 13.58
C ILE A 125 3.78 -1.42 13.09
N ALA A 126 3.62 -1.80 11.81
CA ALA A 126 2.30 -2.05 11.23
C ALA A 126 1.61 -3.27 11.85
N LYS A 127 2.35 -4.34 12.17
CA LYS A 127 1.81 -5.53 12.83
C LYS A 127 1.30 -5.26 14.25
N ASN A 128 1.67 -4.14 14.87
CA ASN A 128 1.21 -3.77 16.21
C ASN A 128 -0.29 -3.42 16.26
N ARG A 129 -0.93 -3.15 15.11
CA ARG A 129 -2.37 -2.86 15.03
C ARG A 129 -3.12 -3.83 14.12
N THR A 130 -4.30 -4.27 14.58
CA THR A 130 -5.20 -5.12 13.79
C THR A 130 -5.89 -4.37 12.66
N SER A 131 -6.07 -3.04 12.79
CA SER A 131 -6.66 -2.19 11.74
C SER A 131 -5.71 -1.92 10.57
N SER A 132 -4.45 -2.35 10.66
CA SER A 132 -3.47 -2.15 9.59
C SER A 132 -3.90 -2.76 8.27
N TYR A 133 -3.40 -2.20 7.18
CA TYR A 133 -3.53 -2.71 5.82
C TYR A 133 -2.13 -2.96 5.29
N MET A 134 -1.83 -4.17 4.85
CA MET A 134 -0.46 -4.53 4.49
C MET A 134 -0.38 -5.15 3.10
N TRP A 135 0.58 -4.72 2.29
CA TRP A 135 1.07 -5.46 1.13
C TRP A 135 2.38 -6.11 1.57
N LEU A 136 2.26 -7.33 2.09
CA LEU A 136 3.30 -7.98 2.87
C LEU A 136 4.04 -9.00 2.01
N PHE A 137 5.37 -8.92 2.01
CA PHE A 137 6.19 -9.81 1.21
C PHE A 137 6.73 -10.95 2.06
N ASP A 138 6.76 -12.15 1.49
CA ASP A 138 7.38 -13.36 2.03
C ASP A 138 6.75 -13.92 3.32
N GLU A 139 5.63 -13.36 3.78
CA GLU A 139 4.84 -13.89 4.90
C GLU A 139 3.35 -13.69 4.66
N GLN A 140 2.55 -14.72 4.96
CA GLN A 140 1.11 -14.58 5.05
C GLN A 140 0.72 -14.13 6.46
N ALA A 141 0.02 -13.01 6.57
CA ALA A 141 -0.50 -12.50 7.82
C ALA A 141 -1.95 -12.04 7.67
N GLU A 142 -2.67 -11.93 8.78
CA GLU A 142 -3.97 -11.26 8.78
C GLU A 142 -3.84 -9.82 8.29
N ASN A 143 -4.91 -9.32 7.65
CA ASN A 143 -4.97 -7.96 7.14
C ASN A 143 -3.87 -7.62 6.12
N SER A 144 -3.32 -8.65 5.47
CA SER A 144 -2.28 -8.52 4.46
C SER A 144 -2.67 -9.12 3.12
N PHE A 145 -2.18 -8.52 2.05
CA PHE A 145 -2.13 -9.08 0.72
C PHE A 145 -0.71 -9.58 0.47
N TYR A 146 -0.55 -10.90 0.33
CA TYR A 146 0.76 -11.52 0.16
C TYR A 146 1.37 -11.21 -1.22
N LEU A 147 2.66 -10.92 -1.25
CA LEU A 147 3.50 -10.87 -2.46
C LEU A 147 4.80 -11.63 -2.19
N SER A 148 5.50 -12.04 -3.26
CA SER A 148 6.82 -12.64 -3.15
C SER A 148 7.88 -11.58 -3.47
N SER A 149 8.87 -11.39 -2.59
CA SER A 149 9.95 -10.45 -2.86
C SER A 149 10.92 -10.93 -3.95
N THR A 150 10.88 -12.22 -4.27
CA THR A 150 11.67 -12.85 -5.35
C THR A 150 10.95 -12.87 -6.70
N ASP A 151 9.74 -12.31 -6.79
CA ASP A 151 9.02 -12.18 -8.04
C ASP A 151 9.69 -11.14 -8.95
N GLU A 152 10.15 -11.56 -10.13
CA GLU A 152 10.80 -10.69 -11.11
C GLU A 152 9.90 -9.54 -11.58
N ASN A 153 8.58 -9.68 -11.45
CA ASN A 153 7.59 -8.67 -11.83
C ASN A 153 7.05 -7.89 -10.62
N LEU A 154 7.67 -7.97 -9.44
CA LEU A 154 7.18 -7.34 -8.22
C LEU A 154 6.88 -5.84 -8.37
N ASP A 155 7.82 -5.07 -8.92
CA ASP A 155 7.66 -3.62 -9.09
C ASP A 155 6.47 -3.29 -9.99
N PHE A 156 6.30 -4.09 -11.05
CA PHE A 156 5.15 -3.98 -11.94
C PHE A 156 3.84 -4.30 -11.22
N LYS A 157 3.83 -5.35 -10.38
CA LYS A 157 2.68 -5.71 -9.55
C LYS A 157 2.33 -4.59 -8.57
N LEU A 158 3.30 -3.94 -7.93
CA LEU A 158 3.07 -2.81 -7.05
C LEU A 158 2.43 -1.63 -7.79
N LEU A 159 2.94 -1.31 -8.99
CA LEU A 159 2.36 -0.25 -9.84
C LEU A 159 0.93 -0.60 -10.29
N SER A 160 0.67 -1.85 -10.68
CA SER A 160 -0.66 -2.26 -11.12
C SER A 160 -1.66 -2.32 -9.96
N MET A 161 -1.24 -2.79 -8.79
CA MET A 161 -2.03 -2.74 -7.55
C MET A 161 -2.35 -1.31 -7.15
N PHE A 162 -1.39 -0.38 -7.22
CA PHE A 162 -1.67 1.03 -6.97
C PHE A 162 -2.73 1.57 -7.93
N ARG A 163 -2.61 1.31 -9.25
CA ARG A 163 -3.60 1.77 -10.23
C ARG A 163 -4.99 1.22 -9.95
N LEU A 164 -5.09 -0.03 -9.53
CA LEU A 164 -6.35 -0.65 -9.14
C LEU A 164 -6.90 0.00 -7.86
N PHE A 165 -6.07 0.12 -6.82
CA PHE A 165 -6.42 0.78 -5.55
C PHE A 165 -6.93 2.21 -5.77
N ASP A 166 -6.21 3.01 -6.56
CA ASP A 166 -6.55 4.40 -6.91
C ASP A 166 -7.92 4.50 -7.59
N ARG A 167 -8.17 3.62 -8.57
CA ARG A 167 -9.46 3.54 -9.28
C ARG A 167 -10.59 3.07 -8.38
N THR A 168 -10.33 2.13 -7.47
CA THR A 168 -11.35 1.67 -6.52
C THR A 168 -11.78 2.80 -5.60
N ILE A 169 -10.85 3.64 -5.13
CA ILE A 169 -11.20 4.82 -4.33
C ILE A 169 -12.12 5.76 -5.10
N ASP A 170 -11.81 6.06 -6.36
CA ASP A 170 -12.69 6.90 -7.19
C ASP A 170 -14.08 6.28 -7.33
N ALA A 171 -14.15 4.99 -7.63
CA ALA A 171 -15.41 4.29 -7.80
C ALA A 171 -16.27 4.34 -6.54
N VAL A 172 -15.68 4.18 -5.36
CA VAL A 172 -16.40 4.28 -4.08
C VAL A 172 -16.83 5.72 -3.79
N LEU A 173 -15.93 6.70 -3.93
CA LEU A 173 -16.22 8.10 -3.63
C LEU A 173 -17.32 8.69 -4.53
N PHE A 174 -17.39 8.26 -5.79
CA PHE A 174 -18.42 8.69 -6.73
C PHE A 174 -19.67 7.79 -6.75
N GLY A 175 -19.80 6.86 -5.78
CA GLY A 175 -20.98 6.02 -5.61
C GLY A 175 -21.19 4.99 -6.73
N GLN A 176 -20.14 4.65 -7.48
CA GLN A 176 -20.18 3.60 -8.51
C GLN A 176 -20.10 2.20 -7.90
N VAL A 177 -19.52 2.08 -6.69
CA VAL A 177 -19.34 0.84 -5.94
C VAL A 177 -19.70 1.09 -4.48
N GLU A 178 -20.53 0.22 -3.90
CA GLU A 178 -20.82 0.19 -2.47
C GLU A 178 -19.83 -0.74 -1.75
N LEU A 179 -19.44 -0.36 -0.52
CA LEU A 179 -18.50 -1.08 0.34
C LEU A 179 -19.19 -2.03 1.32
#